data_AF-A0A090NEW3-F1
#
_entry.id   AF-A0A090NEW3-F1
#
_cell.length_a   1.000
_cell.length_b   1.000
_cell.length_c   1.000
_cell.angle_alpha   90.00
_cell.angle_beta   90.00
_cell.angle_gamma   90.00
#
_symmetry.space_group_name_H-M   'P 1'
#
loop_
_entity.id
_entity.type
_entity.pdbx_description
1 polymer ?
#
loop_
_entity_poly.entity_id
_entity_poly.type
_entity_poly.pdbx_seq_one_letter_code
_entity_poly.pdbx_strand_id
1 'polypeptide(L)'
;MWRWITKRRESCAALVCRWHIRGIWYKSLVIQVADAVEQGTDVITVFTLDKAREVSAAAVKAGRIQSVLLKVYSDDDFLYPGQESGFALKVLPEIVAEIQNLPRLHLAGLTHFPCLLWDEAAGKVLPTPNLHSLVQARDQLAKSGIAIEQLNAPSATSCTSLPLLAQYGVTHAEPGHALTGTIPANQQGDQPERIAMLWLSEISHHFRGDSYCYGGGYYRRGHAQHALVFTPENQKITETNLKTVDDSSIDYTLRWQASFR
;
A
#
# COMPACT_ATOMS: atom_id res chain seq x y z
N MET A 1 -35.23 9.98 -17.18
CA MET A 1 -36.34 9.81 -16.21
C MET A 1 -35.91 8.74 -15.22
N TRP A 2 -35.20 9.12 -14.16
CA TRP A 2 -34.64 8.16 -13.19
C TRP A 2 -35.49 8.17 -11.93
N ARG A 3 -36.17 7.06 -11.66
CA ARG A 3 -37.02 6.85 -10.48
C ARG A 3 -36.16 6.37 -9.32
N TRP A 4 -36.22 7.11 -8.22
CA TRP A 4 -35.83 6.63 -6.90
C TRP A 4 -36.88 5.63 -6.39
N ILE A 5 -36.46 4.45 -5.97
CA ILE A 5 -37.28 3.57 -5.13
C ILE A 5 -36.55 3.46 -3.79
N THR A 6 -37.07 4.18 -2.80
CA THR A 6 -36.78 3.94 -1.39
C THR A 6 -37.74 2.88 -0.86
N LYS A 7 -37.23 1.85 -0.18
CA LYS A 7 -38.03 1.12 0.81
C LYS A 7 -37.17 0.79 2.03
N ARG A 8 -37.71 1.15 3.20
CA ARG A 8 -37.13 1.03 4.53
C ARG A 8 -37.23 -0.39 5.11
N ARG A 9 -36.19 -0.69 5.89
CA ARG A 9 -36.09 -1.40 7.19
C ARG A 9 -36.30 -2.91 7.33
N GLU A 10 -35.42 -3.42 8.21
CA GLU A 10 -35.41 -4.65 9.01
C GLU A 10 -34.87 -5.92 8.35
N SER A 11 -33.58 -6.20 8.61
CA SER A 11 -33.10 -7.43 9.26
C SER A 11 -31.60 -7.33 9.46
N CYS A 12 -31.14 -7.48 10.70
CA CYS A 12 -29.74 -7.64 11.05
C CYS A 12 -29.26 -8.98 10.48
N ALA A 13 -28.51 -8.95 9.38
CA ALA A 13 -27.73 -10.07 8.90
C ALA A 13 -26.38 -9.53 8.48
N ALA A 14 -25.36 -9.78 9.30
CA ALA A 14 -23.98 -9.59 8.93
C ALA A 14 -23.71 -10.49 7.72
N LEU A 15 -23.72 -9.89 6.53
CA LEU A 15 -23.21 -10.54 5.34
C LEU A 15 -21.68 -10.53 5.48
N VAL A 16 -21.15 -11.56 6.13
CA VAL A 16 -19.72 -11.86 6.09
C VAL A 16 -19.43 -12.34 4.68
N CYS A 17 -19.10 -11.39 3.79
CA CYS A 17 -18.45 -11.72 2.53
C CYS A 17 -17.07 -12.26 2.88
N ARG A 18 -16.99 -13.60 2.97
CA ARG A 18 -15.75 -14.36 3.12
C ARG A 18 -14.99 -14.28 1.80
N TRP A 19 -14.28 -13.19 1.59
CA TRP A 19 -13.30 -13.10 0.51
C TRP A 19 -12.13 -14.03 0.86
N HIS A 20 -11.99 -15.13 0.13
CA HIS A 20 -10.76 -15.92 0.09
C HIS A 20 -9.69 -15.11 -0.66
N ILE A 21 -9.08 -14.13 0.01
CA ILE A 21 -7.81 -13.56 -0.42
C ILE A 21 -6.75 -14.56 0.06
N ARG A 22 -6.30 -15.44 -0.83
CA ARG A 22 -5.09 -16.24 -0.62
C ARG A 22 -3.90 -15.31 -0.84
N GLY A 23 -3.33 -14.82 0.26
CA GLY A 23 -2.22 -13.86 0.26
C GLY A 23 -2.37 -12.84 1.38
N ILE A 24 -2.25 -13.28 2.64
CA ILE A 24 -2.09 -12.36 3.77
C ILE A 24 -0.58 -12.15 3.95
N TRP A 25 -0.16 -10.88 4.00
CA TRP A 25 1.22 -10.46 4.23
C TRP A 25 1.33 -9.86 5.63
N TYR A 26 2.27 -10.34 6.44
CA TYR A 26 2.34 -9.97 7.86
C TYR A 26 3.67 -9.31 8.22
N LYS A 27 3.62 -8.15 8.91
CA LYS A 27 4.75 -7.54 9.62
C LYS A 27 4.50 -7.72 11.12
N SER A 28 5.25 -8.62 11.77
CA SER A 28 4.90 -9.14 13.10
C SER A 28 5.80 -8.64 14.23
N LEU A 29 5.19 -8.23 15.35
CA LEU A 29 5.84 -8.21 16.67
C LEU A 29 6.21 -9.64 17.07
N VAL A 30 7.27 -9.83 17.87
CA VAL A 30 7.76 -11.17 18.29
C VAL A 30 6.64 -12.09 18.77
N ILE A 31 5.68 -11.53 19.53
CA ILE A 31 4.57 -12.28 20.14
C ILE A 31 3.57 -12.81 19.08
N GLN A 32 3.47 -12.18 17.91
CA GLN A 32 2.50 -12.54 16.86
C GLN A 32 3.13 -13.42 15.76
N VAL A 33 4.42 -13.78 15.85
CA VAL A 33 5.08 -14.62 14.85
C VAL A 33 4.50 -16.03 14.84
N ALA A 34 4.25 -16.60 16.03
CA ALA A 34 3.65 -17.93 16.16
C ALA A 34 2.26 -17.98 15.50
N ASP A 35 1.39 -17.02 15.82
CA ASP A 35 0.04 -16.93 15.23
C ASP A 35 0.10 -16.83 13.70
N ALA A 36 0.98 -15.98 13.15
CA ALA A 36 1.12 -15.83 11.71
C ALA A 36 1.51 -17.16 11.01
N VAL A 37 2.41 -17.93 11.61
CA VAL A 37 2.84 -19.24 11.09
C VAL A 37 1.74 -20.29 11.25
N GLU A 38 1.10 -20.36 12.43
CA GLU A 38 0.08 -21.35 12.76
C GLU A 38 -1.21 -21.15 11.95
N GLN A 39 -1.63 -19.90 11.75
CA GLN A 39 -2.82 -19.54 10.96
C GLN A 39 -2.62 -19.70 9.44
N GLY A 40 -1.38 -19.97 8.99
CA GLY A 40 -1.08 -20.27 7.60
C GLY A 40 -0.89 -19.04 6.72
N THR A 41 0.06 -18.18 7.09
CA THR A 41 0.52 -17.09 6.21
C THR A 41 1.35 -17.65 5.06
N ASP A 42 0.94 -17.40 3.81
CA ASP A 42 1.60 -17.96 2.61
C ASP A 42 3.11 -17.65 2.58
N VAL A 43 3.47 -16.39 2.83
CA VAL A 43 4.86 -15.94 2.95
C VAL A 43 5.03 -14.85 4.00
N ILE A 44 6.15 -14.86 4.72
CA ILE A 44 6.51 -13.82 5.68
C ILE A 44 7.75 -13.08 5.17
N THR A 45 7.67 -11.75 5.03
CA THR A 45 8.85 -10.96 4.68
C THR A 45 9.69 -10.69 5.93
N VAL A 46 10.99 -10.97 5.87
CA VAL A 46 11.94 -10.71 6.96
C VAL A 46 12.97 -9.68 6.55
N PHE A 47 13.39 -8.84 7.51
CA PHE A 47 14.35 -7.75 7.30
C PHE A 47 15.69 -7.97 8.01
N THR A 48 15.74 -8.96 8.92
CA THR A 48 16.93 -9.29 9.72
C THR A 48 17.01 -10.81 9.91
N LEU A 49 18.22 -11.33 10.17
CA LEU A 49 18.42 -12.75 10.49
C LEU A 49 17.76 -13.13 11.82
N ASP A 50 17.75 -12.23 12.81
CA ASP A 50 17.09 -12.50 14.09
C ASP A 50 15.59 -12.74 13.92
N LYS A 51 14.92 -11.94 13.07
CA LYS A 51 13.51 -12.17 12.76
C LYS A 51 13.31 -13.47 11.99
N ALA A 52 14.22 -13.82 11.08
CA ALA A 52 14.16 -15.12 10.40
C ALA A 52 14.30 -16.30 11.37
N ARG A 53 15.20 -16.20 12.36
CA ARG A 53 15.36 -17.21 13.43
C ARG A 53 14.09 -17.36 14.27
N GLU A 54 13.41 -16.26 14.59
CA GLU A 54 12.11 -16.31 15.28
C GLU A 54 11.05 -17.04 14.46
N VAL A 55 10.95 -16.73 13.15
CA VAL A 55 10.02 -17.41 12.24
C VAL A 55 10.36 -18.90 12.11
N SER A 56 11.64 -19.24 12.02
CA SER A 56 12.13 -20.62 12.00
C SER A 56 11.73 -21.37 13.28
N ALA A 57 11.96 -20.78 14.45
CA ALA A 57 11.59 -21.37 15.73
C ALA A 57 10.07 -21.60 15.85
N ALA A 58 9.26 -20.64 15.41
CA ALA A 58 7.80 -20.77 15.35
C ALA A 58 7.37 -21.90 14.39
N ALA A 59 7.97 -21.97 13.19
CA ALA A 59 7.69 -23.01 12.20
C ALA A 59 8.07 -24.41 12.70
N VAL A 60 9.20 -24.55 13.41
CA VAL A 60 9.60 -25.78 14.08
C VAL A 60 8.55 -26.20 15.12
N LYS A 61 8.13 -25.27 15.99
CA LYS A 61 7.13 -25.55 17.03
C LYS A 61 5.77 -25.94 16.45
N ALA A 62 5.35 -25.28 15.37
CA ALA A 62 4.10 -25.56 14.68
C ALA A 62 4.16 -26.80 13.77
N GLY A 63 5.33 -27.40 13.57
CA GLY A 63 5.52 -28.52 12.65
C GLY A 63 5.28 -28.16 11.18
N ARG A 64 5.53 -26.90 10.79
CA ARG A 64 5.30 -26.36 9.43
C ARG A 64 6.62 -26.00 8.76
N ILE A 65 6.61 -25.84 7.44
CA ILE A 65 7.66 -25.11 6.72
C ILE A 65 7.08 -23.75 6.37
N GLN A 66 7.74 -22.67 6.77
CA GLN A 66 7.31 -21.30 6.47
C GLN A 66 8.14 -20.74 5.32
N SER A 67 7.46 -20.35 4.23
CA SER A 67 8.09 -19.61 3.15
C SER A 67 8.35 -18.17 3.58
N VAL A 68 9.52 -17.64 3.22
CA VAL A 68 9.93 -16.27 3.53
C VAL A 68 10.37 -15.50 2.29
N LEU A 69 10.14 -14.17 2.32
CA LEU A 69 10.77 -13.24 1.40
C LEU A 69 11.84 -12.43 2.13
N LEU A 70 12.92 -12.10 1.41
CA LEU A 70 13.92 -11.16 1.91
C LEU A 70 13.63 -9.77 1.33
N LYS A 71 13.55 -8.76 2.21
CA LYS A 71 13.58 -7.38 1.74
C LYS A 71 15.02 -6.98 1.48
N VAL A 72 15.32 -6.49 0.29
CA VAL A 72 16.67 -6.06 -0.10
C VAL A 72 16.73 -4.55 -0.28
N TYR A 73 17.92 -3.97 -0.24
CA TYR A 73 18.16 -2.58 -0.66
C TYR A 73 19.58 -2.35 -1.18
N SER A 74 19.77 -1.27 -1.92
CA SER A 74 21.05 -0.67 -2.30
C SER A 74 21.14 0.79 -1.82
N ASP A 75 22.34 1.38 -1.85
CA ASP A 75 22.56 2.75 -1.35
C ASP A 75 21.91 3.84 -2.24
N ASP A 76 21.65 3.53 -3.52
CA ASP A 76 21.04 4.45 -4.49
C ASP A 76 19.49 4.34 -4.54
N ASP A 77 18.91 3.47 -3.71
CA ASP A 77 17.47 3.24 -3.66
C ASP A 77 16.71 4.41 -3.01
N PHE A 78 15.44 4.56 -3.37
CA PHE A 78 14.54 5.45 -2.67
C PHE A 78 14.13 4.82 -1.34
N LEU A 79 14.71 5.33 -0.25
CA LEU A 79 14.42 4.92 1.13
C LEU A 79 13.66 6.03 1.86
N TYR A 80 12.34 5.88 1.97
CA TYR A 80 11.51 6.85 2.68
C TYR A 80 11.63 6.71 4.21
N PRO A 81 11.44 7.82 4.96
CA PRO A 81 11.35 7.76 6.42
C PRO A 81 10.34 6.72 6.91
N GLY A 82 10.81 5.82 7.79
CA GLY A 82 10.04 4.69 8.33
C GLY A 82 10.06 3.44 7.45
N GLN A 83 10.84 3.42 6.37
CA GLN A 83 10.96 2.30 5.43
C GLN A 83 12.40 1.84 5.20
N GLU A 84 13.37 2.42 5.93
CA GLU A 84 14.79 2.08 5.95
C GLU A 84 14.99 0.68 6.56
N SER A 85 14.85 -0.35 5.73
CA SER A 85 14.90 -1.74 6.20
C SER A 85 15.26 -2.72 5.09
N GLY A 86 15.78 -3.89 5.50
CA GLY A 86 16.14 -4.99 4.63
C GLY A 86 17.63 -5.33 4.73
N PHE A 87 18.07 -6.20 3.83
CA PHE A 87 19.46 -6.61 3.70
C PHE A 87 20.13 -5.85 2.56
N ALA A 88 21.31 -5.31 2.82
CA ALA A 88 22.08 -4.64 1.77
C ALA A 88 22.49 -5.66 0.70
N LEU A 89 22.37 -5.29 -0.58
CA LEU A 89 22.65 -6.17 -1.71
C LEU A 89 24.06 -6.78 -1.66
N LYS A 90 25.03 -6.00 -1.18
CA LYS A 90 26.45 -6.41 -1.04
C LYS A 90 26.68 -7.61 -0.11
N VAL A 91 25.77 -7.89 0.82
CA VAL A 91 25.87 -9.04 1.76
C VAL A 91 24.78 -10.10 1.51
N LEU A 92 24.05 -9.99 0.40
CA LEU A 92 22.92 -10.89 0.12
C LEU A 92 23.34 -12.38 0.04
N PRO A 93 24.48 -12.76 -0.54
CA PRO A 93 24.91 -14.16 -0.57
C PRO A 93 25.08 -14.78 0.83
N GLU A 94 25.70 -14.04 1.76
CA GLU A 94 25.89 -14.50 3.14
C GLU A 94 24.55 -14.65 3.86
N ILE A 95 23.64 -13.69 3.68
CA ILE A 95 22.30 -13.74 4.26
C ILE A 95 21.52 -14.95 3.73
N VAL A 96 21.57 -15.22 2.43
CA VAL A 96 20.86 -16.36 1.85
C VAL A 96 21.39 -17.69 2.36
N ALA A 97 22.72 -17.83 2.52
CA ALA A 97 23.32 -19.02 3.11
C ALA A 97 22.83 -19.25 4.55
N GLU A 98 22.75 -18.20 5.37
CA GLU A 98 22.18 -18.25 6.72
C GLU A 98 20.70 -18.67 6.71
N ILE A 99 19.89 -18.10 5.82
CA ILE A 99 18.46 -18.43 5.69
C ILE A 99 18.26 -19.90 5.29
N GLN A 100 19.06 -20.42 4.36
CA GLN A 100 18.97 -21.82 3.92
C GLN A 100 19.38 -22.82 5.01
N ASN A 101 20.21 -22.40 5.98
CA ASN A 101 20.61 -23.22 7.12
C ASN A 101 19.58 -23.21 8.26
N LEU A 102 18.61 -22.30 8.26
CA LEU A 102 17.57 -22.27 9.29
C LEU A 102 16.54 -23.39 9.07
N PRO A 103 16.26 -24.22 10.09
CA PRO A 103 15.32 -25.31 9.94
C PRO A 103 13.92 -24.76 9.64
N ARG A 104 13.18 -25.50 8.81
CA ARG A 104 11.76 -25.20 8.50
C ARG A 104 11.50 -23.83 7.86
N LEU A 105 12.52 -23.18 7.31
CA LEU A 105 12.33 -22.06 6.40
C LEU A 105 12.48 -22.51 4.95
N HIS A 106 11.74 -21.83 4.08
CA HIS A 106 11.88 -21.95 2.64
C HIS A 106 12.08 -20.54 2.04
N LEU A 107 13.20 -20.31 1.35
CA LEU A 107 13.44 -19.03 0.68
C LEU A 107 12.59 -18.94 -0.59
N ALA A 108 11.41 -18.32 -0.50
CA ALA A 108 10.51 -18.17 -1.64
C ALA A 108 10.95 -17.05 -2.60
N GLY A 109 11.63 -16.02 -2.10
CA GLY A 109 12.22 -14.99 -2.96
C GLY A 109 12.43 -13.64 -2.29
N LEU A 110 12.13 -12.57 -3.03
CA LEU A 110 12.55 -11.20 -2.69
C LEU A 110 11.40 -10.20 -2.83
N THR A 111 11.48 -9.11 -2.07
CA THR A 111 10.60 -7.94 -2.22
C THR A 111 11.34 -6.63 -1.96
N HIS A 112 10.79 -5.52 -2.45
CA HIS A 112 11.24 -4.16 -2.12
C HIS A 112 10.11 -3.15 -2.30
N PHE A 113 10.28 -1.92 -1.83
CA PHE A 113 9.32 -0.84 -2.01
C PHE A 113 10.02 0.52 -2.01
N PRO A 114 9.57 1.51 -2.82
CA PRO A 114 8.56 1.39 -3.88
C PRO A 114 9.21 0.88 -5.19
N CYS A 115 8.66 -0.14 -5.85
CA CYS A 115 9.22 -0.64 -7.12
C CYS A 115 8.82 0.22 -8.33
N LEU A 116 7.65 0.86 -8.29
CA LEU A 116 7.21 1.82 -9.30
C LEU A 116 6.74 3.11 -8.64
N LEU A 117 6.90 4.24 -9.34
CA LEU A 117 6.38 5.55 -8.93
C LEU A 117 5.78 6.31 -10.11
N TRP A 118 4.80 7.14 -9.81
CA TRP A 118 4.30 8.14 -10.77
C TRP A 118 5.32 9.26 -10.91
N ASP A 119 5.70 9.55 -12.14
CA ASP A 119 6.51 10.71 -12.51
C ASP A 119 5.60 11.76 -13.16
N GLU A 120 5.41 12.87 -12.47
CA GLU A 120 4.52 13.95 -12.91
C GLU A 120 5.05 14.64 -14.18
N ALA A 121 6.37 14.81 -14.30
CA ALA A 121 6.97 15.48 -15.46
C ALA A 121 6.85 14.61 -16.72
N ALA A 122 6.97 13.29 -16.56
CA ALA A 122 6.82 12.33 -17.66
C ALA A 122 5.37 11.93 -17.92
N GLY A 123 4.44 12.20 -16.99
CA GLY A 123 3.03 11.81 -17.08
C GLY A 123 2.82 10.30 -17.12
N LYS A 124 3.67 9.51 -16.45
CA LYS A 124 3.61 8.04 -16.46
C LYS A 124 4.20 7.40 -15.21
N VAL A 125 3.80 6.16 -14.96
CA VAL A 125 4.42 5.30 -13.95
C VAL A 125 5.74 4.74 -14.47
N LEU A 126 6.81 4.88 -13.70
CA LEU A 126 8.18 4.49 -14.04
C LEU A 126 8.80 3.54 -13.01
N PRO A 127 9.75 2.69 -13.44
CA PRO A 127 10.54 1.87 -12.53
C PRO A 127 11.47 2.75 -11.68
N THR A 128 11.60 2.39 -10.41
CA THR A 128 12.53 3.03 -9.48
C THR A 128 13.87 2.29 -9.45
N PRO A 129 14.94 2.91 -8.90
CA PRO A 129 16.17 2.18 -8.56
C PRO A 129 15.92 0.94 -7.69
N ASN A 130 14.91 0.99 -6.80
CA ASN A 130 14.52 -0.13 -5.94
C ASN A 130 14.11 -1.38 -6.75
N LEU A 131 13.35 -1.22 -7.86
CA LEU A 131 13.01 -2.34 -8.73
C LEU A 131 14.24 -2.88 -9.46
N HIS A 132 15.17 -2.01 -9.87
CA HIS A 132 16.43 -2.44 -10.48
C HIS A 132 17.29 -3.22 -9.49
N SER A 133 17.42 -2.76 -8.24
CA SER A 133 18.09 -3.47 -7.15
C SER A 133 17.45 -4.83 -6.88
N LEU A 134 16.12 -4.91 -6.91
CA LEU A 134 15.38 -6.16 -6.71
C LEU A 134 15.64 -7.18 -7.84
N VAL A 135 15.69 -6.71 -9.09
CA VAL A 135 16.02 -7.52 -10.27
C VAL A 135 17.49 -7.96 -10.25
N GLN A 136 18.41 -7.05 -9.89
CA GLN A 136 19.83 -7.36 -9.72
C GLN A 136 20.06 -8.43 -8.65
N ALA A 137 19.34 -8.34 -7.52
CA ALA A 137 19.38 -9.33 -6.46
C ALA A 137 18.94 -10.71 -6.95
N ARG A 138 17.83 -10.80 -7.68
CA ARG A 138 17.39 -12.06 -8.31
C ARG A 138 18.48 -12.63 -9.22
N ASP A 139 19.04 -11.82 -10.11
CA ASP A 139 20.01 -12.28 -11.11
C ASP A 139 21.33 -12.73 -10.45
N GLN A 140 21.74 -12.07 -9.36
CA GLN A 140 22.89 -12.48 -8.56
C GLN A 140 22.65 -13.85 -7.90
N LEU A 141 21.47 -14.10 -7.34
CA LEU A 141 21.12 -15.38 -6.75
C LEU A 141 21.04 -16.50 -7.80
N ALA A 142 20.46 -16.21 -8.96
CA ALA A 142 20.38 -17.16 -10.07
C ALA A 142 21.76 -17.62 -10.56
N LYS A 143 22.75 -16.71 -10.61
CA LYS A 143 24.16 -17.04 -10.95
C LYS A 143 24.80 -18.01 -9.94
N SER A 144 24.35 -18.00 -8.70
CA SER A 144 24.77 -18.92 -7.65
C SER A 144 23.94 -20.20 -7.60
N GLY A 145 23.08 -20.45 -8.60
CA GLY A 145 22.21 -21.63 -8.67
C GLY A 145 20.98 -21.57 -7.75
N ILE A 146 20.66 -20.39 -7.22
CA ILE A 146 19.52 -20.19 -6.32
C ILE A 146 18.35 -19.62 -7.13
N ALA A 147 17.36 -20.47 -7.41
CA ALA A 147 16.11 -20.04 -8.01
C ALA A 147 15.18 -19.45 -6.95
N ILE A 148 14.45 -18.39 -7.32
CA ILE A 148 13.37 -17.83 -6.50
C ILE A 148 12.04 -18.01 -7.22
N GLU A 149 10.99 -18.28 -6.46
CA GLU A 149 9.62 -18.48 -6.96
C GLU A 149 8.87 -17.14 -7.03
N GLN A 150 9.21 -16.22 -6.13
CA GLN A 150 8.49 -14.97 -5.93
C GLN A 150 9.41 -13.75 -6.02
N LEU A 151 9.20 -12.95 -7.06
CA LEU A 151 9.70 -11.58 -7.16
C LEU A 151 8.50 -10.65 -6.93
N ASN A 152 8.36 -10.16 -5.71
CA ASN A 152 7.23 -9.35 -5.26
C ASN A 152 7.59 -7.85 -5.37
N ALA A 153 6.88 -7.10 -6.20
CA ALA A 153 7.21 -5.70 -6.53
C ALA A 153 6.01 -4.74 -6.33
N PRO A 154 5.74 -4.32 -5.09
CA PRO A 154 4.65 -3.40 -4.74
C PRO A 154 4.97 -1.94 -5.07
N SER A 155 3.97 -1.07 -4.84
CA SER A 155 3.89 0.34 -5.24
C SER A 155 3.39 0.55 -6.67
N ALA A 156 2.41 1.44 -6.80
CA ALA A 156 1.77 1.83 -8.06
C ALA A 156 1.31 0.65 -8.97
N THR A 157 1.01 -0.51 -8.37
CA THR A 157 0.40 -1.64 -9.07
C THR A 157 -1.04 -1.27 -9.49
N SER A 158 -1.28 -1.26 -10.80
CA SER A 158 -2.55 -0.91 -11.45
C SER A 158 -2.68 -1.66 -12.77
N CYS A 159 -3.85 -1.63 -13.40
CA CYS A 159 -4.10 -2.22 -14.71
C CYS A 159 -3.06 -1.79 -15.75
N THR A 160 -2.67 -0.52 -15.76
CA THR A 160 -1.74 0.06 -16.73
C THR A 160 -0.27 -0.13 -16.39
N SER A 161 0.08 -0.44 -15.13
CA SER A 161 1.46 -0.71 -14.72
C SER A 161 1.83 -2.20 -14.71
N LEU A 162 0.85 -3.11 -14.64
CA LEU A 162 1.08 -4.56 -14.69
C LEU A 162 1.92 -5.02 -15.91
N PRO A 163 1.70 -4.51 -17.15
CA PRO A 163 2.55 -4.87 -18.27
C PRO A 163 4.02 -4.48 -18.08
N LEU A 164 4.28 -3.33 -17.43
CA LEU A 164 5.65 -2.90 -17.12
C LEU A 164 6.29 -3.83 -16.09
N LEU A 165 5.57 -4.21 -15.02
CA LEU A 165 6.07 -5.19 -14.04
C LEU A 165 6.41 -6.53 -14.70
N ALA A 166 5.56 -7.00 -15.62
CA ALA A 166 5.79 -8.23 -16.37
C ALA A 166 7.08 -8.19 -17.21
N GLN A 167 7.43 -7.04 -17.79
CA GLN A 167 8.69 -6.87 -18.55
C GLN A 167 9.94 -7.08 -17.67
N TYR A 168 9.86 -6.78 -16.37
CA TYR A 168 10.94 -7.03 -15.41
C TYR A 168 10.93 -8.45 -14.83
N GLY A 169 9.98 -9.30 -15.23
CA GLY A 169 9.83 -10.66 -14.70
C GLY A 169 9.32 -10.69 -13.26
N VAL A 170 8.58 -9.66 -12.85
CA VAL A 170 7.85 -9.66 -11.57
C VAL A 170 6.78 -10.74 -11.60
N THR A 171 6.69 -11.54 -10.53
CA THR A 171 5.70 -12.63 -10.44
C THR A 171 4.54 -12.26 -9.54
N HIS A 172 4.74 -11.35 -8.58
CA HIS A 172 3.70 -10.92 -7.63
C HIS A 172 3.70 -9.39 -7.49
N ALA A 173 2.50 -8.81 -7.44
CA ALA A 173 2.28 -7.38 -7.30
C ALA A 173 1.11 -7.13 -6.33
N GLU A 174 0.98 -5.91 -5.80
CA GLU A 174 0.09 -5.62 -4.67
C GLU A 174 -0.76 -4.37 -4.95
N PRO A 175 -1.89 -4.49 -5.67
CA PRO A 175 -2.76 -3.35 -5.92
C PRO A 175 -3.44 -2.89 -4.62
N GLY A 176 -3.14 -1.66 -4.21
CA GLY A 176 -3.80 -0.97 -3.10
C GLY A 176 -4.77 0.10 -3.62
N HIS A 177 -4.27 1.33 -3.77
CA HIS A 177 -5.06 2.48 -4.27
C HIS A 177 -5.73 2.26 -5.64
N ALA A 178 -5.19 1.38 -6.48
CA ALA A 178 -5.84 1.01 -7.74
C ALA A 178 -7.23 0.41 -7.52
N LEU A 179 -7.46 -0.33 -6.42
CA LEU A 179 -8.77 -0.91 -6.11
C LEU A 179 -9.88 0.15 -5.94
N THR A 180 -9.51 1.38 -5.58
CA THR A 180 -10.44 2.51 -5.46
C THR A 180 -10.24 3.57 -6.54
N GLY A 181 -9.41 3.29 -7.56
CA GLY A 181 -9.06 4.23 -8.62
C GLY A 181 -8.23 5.43 -8.16
N THR A 182 -7.85 5.51 -6.89
CA THR A 182 -7.19 6.69 -6.27
C THR A 182 -5.66 6.67 -6.46
N ILE A 183 -5.23 6.38 -7.68
CA ILE A 183 -3.81 6.37 -8.08
C ILE A 183 -3.44 7.70 -8.74
N PRO A 184 -2.20 8.20 -8.58
CA PRO A 184 -1.76 9.44 -9.21
C PRO A 184 -1.88 9.45 -10.74
N ALA A 185 -1.80 8.28 -11.38
CA ALA A 185 -1.99 8.13 -12.82
C ALA A 185 -3.44 8.41 -13.29
N ASN A 186 -4.41 8.49 -12.37
CA ASN A 186 -5.83 8.65 -12.68
C ASN A 186 -6.37 10.07 -12.42
N GLN A 187 -5.49 11.07 -12.33
CA GLN A 187 -5.91 12.46 -12.10
C GLN A 187 -6.86 12.99 -13.19
N GLN A 188 -6.73 12.49 -14.43
CA GLN A 188 -7.61 12.84 -15.55
C GLN A 188 -8.86 11.92 -15.65
N GLY A 189 -8.97 10.90 -14.79
CA GLY A 189 -10.08 9.95 -14.81
C GLY A 189 -10.09 9.02 -16.03
N ASP A 190 -8.93 8.79 -16.63
CA ASP A 190 -8.75 8.03 -17.88
C ASP A 190 -8.18 6.61 -17.68
N GLN A 191 -7.93 6.21 -16.42
CA GLN A 191 -7.48 4.85 -16.12
C GLN A 191 -8.64 3.85 -16.11
N PRO A 192 -8.37 2.54 -16.31
CA PRO A 192 -9.40 1.51 -16.21
C PRO A 192 -10.13 1.50 -14.86
N GLU A 193 -9.40 1.76 -13.78
CA GLU A 193 -9.94 1.81 -12.42
C GLU A 193 -10.69 3.12 -12.18
N ARG A 194 -12.01 3.02 -12.00
CA ARG A 194 -12.86 4.17 -11.66
C ARG A 194 -12.69 4.57 -10.20
N ILE A 195 -12.81 5.87 -9.91
CA ILE A 195 -12.88 6.37 -8.54
C ILE A 195 -14.06 5.69 -7.80
N ALA A 196 -13.75 5.03 -6.69
CA ALA A 196 -14.73 4.27 -5.90
C ALA A 196 -14.87 4.76 -4.45
N MET A 197 -14.27 5.91 -4.13
CA MET A 197 -14.38 6.52 -2.80
C MET A 197 -14.40 8.05 -2.88
N LEU A 198 -15.05 8.67 -1.90
CA LEU A 198 -15.03 10.09 -1.64
C LEU A 198 -14.99 10.32 -0.12
N TRP A 199 -14.60 11.52 0.30
CA TRP A 199 -14.70 11.94 1.69
C TRP A 199 -15.87 12.91 1.84
N LEU A 200 -16.71 12.69 2.84
CA LEU A 200 -17.91 13.48 3.12
C LEU A 200 -17.85 14.02 4.54
N SER A 201 -18.05 15.33 4.65
CA SER A 201 -18.11 16.08 5.91
C SER A 201 -19.20 17.16 5.83
N GLU A 202 -19.35 17.93 6.90
CA GLU A 202 -20.37 18.99 7.04
C GLU A 202 -19.70 20.30 7.47
N ILE A 203 -20.28 21.43 7.06
CA ILE A 203 -19.86 22.76 7.53
C ILE A 203 -20.19 22.88 9.02
N SER A 204 -19.17 23.07 9.84
CA SER A 204 -19.28 23.28 11.28
C SER A 204 -19.62 24.73 11.63
N HIS A 205 -18.84 25.68 11.10
CA HIS A 205 -18.99 27.10 11.41
C HIS A 205 -18.30 28.01 10.39
N HIS A 206 -18.47 29.32 10.55
CA HIS A 206 -17.80 30.35 9.76
C HIS A 206 -16.88 31.18 10.64
N PHE A 207 -15.72 31.56 10.10
CA PHE A 207 -14.81 32.49 10.77
C PHE A 207 -14.10 33.38 9.75
N ARG A 208 -14.19 34.71 9.96
CA ARG A 208 -13.55 35.75 9.12
C ARG A 208 -13.77 35.56 7.61
N GLY A 209 -15.00 35.22 7.21
CA GLY A 209 -15.39 35.09 5.80
C GLY A 209 -15.16 33.72 5.16
N ASP A 210 -14.58 32.77 5.90
CA ASP A 210 -14.38 31.38 5.45
C ASP A 210 -15.26 30.39 6.20
N SER A 211 -15.54 29.27 5.56
CA SER A 211 -16.24 28.12 6.12
C SER A 211 -15.26 27.07 6.63
N TYR A 212 -15.61 26.43 7.74
CA TYR A 212 -14.85 25.36 8.35
C TYR A 212 -15.70 24.09 8.37
N CYS A 213 -15.24 23.01 7.74
CA CYS A 213 -15.91 21.69 7.85
C CYS A 213 -15.25 20.86 8.96
N TYR A 214 -15.96 19.86 9.48
CA TYR A 214 -15.34 18.88 10.39
C TYR A 214 -14.18 18.16 9.70
N GLY A 215 -13.04 18.04 10.37
CA GLY A 215 -11.87 17.34 9.86
C GLY A 215 -11.80 15.89 10.32
N GLY A 216 -10.59 15.40 10.62
CA GLY A 216 -10.27 14.01 10.97
C GLY A 216 -9.94 13.12 9.77
N GLY A 217 -10.07 13.65 8.54
CA GLY A 217 -9.74 12.96 7.29
C GLY A 217 -8.54 13.56 6.55
N TYR A 218 -7.89 14.60 7.11
CA TYR A 218 -6.75 15.22 6.44
C TYR A 218 -5.56 14.27 6.40
N TYR A 219 -4.98 14.15 5.20
CA TYR A 219 -3.74 13.40 5.00
C TYR A 219 -2.71 14.31 4.36
N ARG A 220 -1.58 14.54 5.05
CA ARG A 220 -0.52 15.49 4.65
C ARG A 220 -0.01 15.30 3.21
N ARG A 221 0.03 14.06 2.72
CA ARG A 221 0.48 13.70 1.37
C ARG A 221 -0.70 13.49 0.39
N GLY A 222 -1.92 13.83 0.79
CA GLY A 222 -3.15 13.54 0.05
C GLY A 222 -3.48 14.53 -1.06
N HIS A 223 -2.75 15.65 -1.16
CA HIS A 223 -2.98 16.69 -2.19
C HIS A 223 -4.44 17.18 -2.25
N ALA A 224 -5.12 17.24 -1.10
CA ALA A 224 -6.48 17.77 -1.03
C ALA A 224 -6.50 19.25 -1.46
N GLN A 225 -7.31 19.58 -2.47
CA GLN A 225 -7.37 20.91 -3.05
C GLN A 225 -8.81 21.40 -3.25
N HIS A 226 -9.68 20.55 -3.81
CA HIS A 226 -11.04 20.91 -4.19
C HIS A 226 -12.07 20.33 -3.21
N ALA A 227 -13.17 21.05 -3.02
CA ALA A 227 -14.36 20.55 -2.35
C ALA A 227 -15.63 20.96 -3.09
N LEU A 228 -16.65 20.12 -2.99
CA LEU A 228 -18.00 20.41 -3.42
C LEU A 228 -18.87 20.62 -2.19
N VAL A 229 -19.45 21.81 -2.06
CA VAL A 229 -20.38 22.15 -0.99
C VAL A 229 -21.80 22.05 -1.54
N PHE A 230 -22.60 21.16 -0.96
CA PHE A 230 -24.02 21.01 -1.29
C PHE A 230 -24.90 21.78 -0.30
N THR A 231 -25.76 22.65 -0.82
CA THR A 231 -26.73 23.43 -0.04
C THR A 231 -28.14 22.87 -0.27
N PRO A 232 -28.75 22.17 0.70
CA PRO A 232 -30.02 21.48 0.52
C PRO A 232 -31.21 22.40 0.16
N GLU A 233 -31.23 23.63 0.67
CA GLU A 233 -32.35 24.56 0.56
C GLU A 233 -32.62 24.96 -0.90
N ASN A 234 -31.56 25.12 -1.69
CA ASN A 234 -31.62 25.50 -3.10
C ASN A 234 -31.09 24.40 -4.03
N GLN A 235 -30.78 23.22 -3.50
CA GLN A 235 -30.22 22.06 -4.22
C GLN A 235 -28.96 22.41 -5.04
N LYS A 236 -28.18 23.41 -4.60
CA LYS A 236 -27.02 23.92 -5.31
C LYS A 236 -25.75 23.21 -4.86
N ILE A 237 -24.90 22.86 -5.82
CA ILE A 237 -23.52 22.44 -5.58
C ILE A 237 -22.61 23.61 -5.95
N THR A 238 -21.71 23.98 -5.05
CA THR A 238 -20.71 25.02 -5.28
C THR A 238 -19.31 24.44 -5.06
N GLU A 239 -18.43 24.62 -6.03
CA GLU A 239 -17.02 24.25 -5.89
C GLU A 239 -16.27 25.32 -5.09
N THR A 240 -15.36 24.88 -4.23
CA THR A 240 -14.44 25.74 -3.50
C THR A 240 -13.09 25.05 -3.30
N ASN A 241 -12.11 25.80 -2.83
CA ASN A 241 -10.75 25.32 -2.61
C ASN A 241 -10.41 25.28 -1.12
N LEU A 242 -9.64 24.28 -0.74
CA LEU A 242 -9.02 24.15 0.59
C LEU A 242 -8.01 25.28 0.75
N LYS A 243 -8.06 25.98 1.87
CA LYS A 243 -6.99 26.91 2.26
C LYS A 243 -5.84 26.13 2.90
N THR A 244 -4.66 26.74 2.97
CA THR A 244 -3.48 26.14 3.60
C THR A 244 -3.84 25.53 4.96
N VAL A 245 -3.51 24.24 5.12
CA VAL A 245 -3.71 23.48 6.36
C VAL A 245 -2.40 23.49 7.14
N ASP A 246 -2.47 23.81 8.42
CA ASP A 246 -1.37 23.60 9.35
C ASP A 246 -1.26 22.10 9.65
N ASP A 247 -0.10 21.50 9.33
CA ASP A 247 0.15 20.07 9.54
C ASP A 247 0.77 19.77 10.92
N SER A 248 0.94 20.78 11.77
CA SER A 248 1.46 20.63 13.14
C SER A 248 0.36 20.42 14.19
N SER A 249 -0.86 20.88 13.92
CA SER A 249 -2.01 20.77 14.84
C SER A 249 -2.98 19.65 14.44
N ILE A 250 -3.79 19.19 15.38
CA ILE A 250 -4.89 18.26 15.11
C ILE A 250 -5.94 18.93 14.21
N ASP A 251 -6.37 18.24 13.16
CA ASP A 251 -7.31 18.72 12.16
C ASP A 251 -8.77 18.60 12.64
N TYR A 252 -9.13 19.26 13.75
CA TYR A 252 -10.53 19.29 14.21
C TYR A 252 -11.49 19.84 13.14
N THR A 253 -11.03 20.85 12.40
CA THR A 253 -11.75 21.42 11.26
C THR A 253 -10.81 21.80 10.14
N LEU A 254 -11.32 21.80 8.91
CA LEU A 254 -10.59 22.22 7.70
C LEU A 254 -11.22 23.47 7.12
N ARG A 255 -10.38 24.42 6.69
CA ARG A 255 -10.78 25.76 6.25
C ARG A 255 -10.92 25.82 4.73
N TRP A 256 -12.08 26.27 4.26
CA TRP A 256 -12.43 26.41 2.85
C TRP A 256 -12.71 27.85 2.49
N GLN A 257 -12.42 28.22 1.24
CA GLN A 257 -12.65 29.59 0.77
C GLN A 257 -14.15 29.90 0.70
N ALA A 258 -14.52 31.12 1.15
CA ALA A 258 -15.87 31.65 1.20
C ALA A 258 -16.75 31.04 2.30
N SER A 259 -17.86 31.74 2.58
CA SER A 259 -18.86 31.33 3.56
C SER A 259 -20.09 30.76 2.85
N PHE A 260 -20.42 29.51 3.13
CA PHE A 260 -21.60 28.83 2.60
C PHE A 260 -22.67 28.78 3.68
N ARG A 261 -23.84 29.37 3.43
CA ARG A 261 -25.00 29.38 4.32
C ARG A 261 -26.13 28.57 3.73
#